data_AF-A0A7U4GH39-F1
#
_entry.id   AF-A0A7U4GH39-F1
#
_cell.length_a   1.000
_cell.length_b   1.000
_cell.length_c   1.000
_cell.angle_alpha   90.00
_cell.angle_beta   90.00
_cell.angle_gamma   90.00
#
_symmetry.space_group_name_H-M   'P 1'
#
loop_
_entity.id
_entity.type
_entity.pdbx_description
1 polymer ?
#
loop_
_entity_poly.entity_id
_entity_poly.type
_entity_poly.pdbx_seq_one_letter_code
_entity_poly.pdbx_strand_id
1 'polypeptide(L)'
;MTTWRAALVALIGTVFLLLLLNRNHLANRVDKTEAKLVVERATNVSLGNIIDDIQVNDAANRVATARQLDNERKLRNESEDRLKRFLAASSDDKCAIQRMPDASINIMRE
;
A
#
# COMPACT_ATOMS: atom_id res chain seq x y z
N MET A 1 65.62 -31.04 26.25
CA MET A 1 65.10 -29.68 25.92
C MET A 1 65.08 -28.87 27.21
N THR A 2 65.62 -27.65 27.22
CA THR A 2 65.63 -26.79 28.43
C THR A 2 64.21 -26.34 28.78
N THR A 3 63.84 -26.35 30.06
CA THR A 3 62.50 -26.01 30.59
C THR A 3 61.90 -24.72 30.02
N TRP A 4 62.72 -23.69 29.81
CA TRP A 4 62.32 -22.41 29.20
C TRP A 4 61.74 -22.57 27.78
N ARG A 5 62.30 -23.46 26.96
CA ARG A 5 61.82 -23.70 25.58
C ARG A 5 60.44 -24.34 25.57
N ALA A 6 60.20 -25.28 26.50
CA ALA A 6 58.90 -25.92 26.64
C ALA A 6 57.82 -24.91 27.08
N ALA A 7 58.15 -24.02 28.03
CA ALA A 7 57.25 -22.95 28.46
C ALA A 7 56.88 -21.99 27.31
N LEU A 8 57.86 -21.60 26.49
CA LEU A 8 57.65 -20.70 25.36
C LEU A 8 56.74 -21.33 24.30
N VAL A 9 56.96 -22.61 23.96
CA VAL A 9 56.11 -23.36 23.02
C VAL A 9 54.68 -23.49 23.55
N ALA A 10 54.50 -23.77 24.85
CA ALA A 10 53.18 -23.85 25.47
C ALA A 10 52.43 -22.50 25.43
N LEU A 11 53.15 -21.39 25.62
CA LEU A 11 52.59 -20.04 25.57
C LEU A 11 52.18 -19.66 24.14
N ILE A 12 53.03 -19.94 23.14
CA ILE A 12 52.67 -19.74 21.73
C ILE A 12 51.48 -20.62 21.34
N GLY A 13 51.47 -21.88 21.77
CA GLY A 13 50.38 -22.81 21.50
C GLY A 13 49.04 -22.33 22.06
N THR A 14 49.03 -21.84 23.29
CA THR A 14 47.81 -21.29 23.93
C THR A 14 47.33 -20.02 23.24
N VAL A 15 48.22 -19.09 22.89
CA VAL A 15 47.86 -17.88 22.13
C VAL A 15 47.29 -18.25 20.76
N PHE A 16 47.90 -19.20 20.05
CA PHE A 16 47.40 -19.65 18.75
C PHE A 16 46.01 -20.28 18.85
N LEU A 17 45.76 -21.08 19.88
CA LEU A 17 44.44 -21.66 20.17
C LEU A 17 43.38 -20.59 20.43
N LEU A 18 43.71 -19.58 21.24
CA LEU A 18 42.81 -18.46 21.51
C LEU A 18 42.47 -17.67 20.24
N LEU A 19 43.45 -17.45 19.36
CA LEU A 19 43.23 -16.78 18.07
C LEU A 19 42.30 -17.59 17.17
N LEU A 20 42.48 -18.92 17.09
CA LEU A 20 41.60 -19.80 16.31
C LEU A 20 40.17 -19.79 16.85
N LEU A 21 40.00 -19.90 18.17
CA LEU A 21 38.69 -19.86 18.82
C LEU A 21 38.00 -18.52 18.57
N ASN A 22 38.74 -17.40 18.68
CA ASN A 22 38.20 -16.08 18.42
C ASN A 22 37.78 -15.91 16.96
N ARG A 23 38.61 -16.38 16.00
CA ARG A 23 38.26 -16.36 14.58
C ARG A 23 36.99 -17.16 14.29
N ASN A 24 36.87 -18.35 14.86
CA ASN A 24 35.68 -19.20 14.69
C ASN A 24 34.42 -18.56 15.26
N HIS A 25 34.53 -17.97 16.46
CA HIS A 25 33.41 -17.27 17.08
C HIS A 25 33.00 -16.01 16.30
N LEU A 26 33.97 -15.26 15.76
CA LEU A 26 33.68 -14.09 14.93
C LEU A 26 33.02 -14.50 13.60
N ALA A 27 33.54 -15.52 12.92
CA ALA A 27 32.95 -16.05 11.68
C ALA A 27 31.50 -16.49 11.91
N ASN A 28 31.24 -17.26 12.97
CA ASN A 28 29.87 -17.67 13.34
C ASN A 28 28.94 -16.49 13.66
N ARG A 29 29.45 -15.38 14.21
CA ARG A 29 28.63 -14.17 14.39
C ARG A 29 28.30 -13.52 13.04
N VAL A 30 29.30 -13.39 12.17
CA VAL A 30 29.14 -12.82 10.83
C VAL A 30 28.10 -13.62 10.04
N ASP A 31 28.25 -14.94 9.95
CA ASP A 31 27.32 -15.81 9.23
C ASP A 31 25.88 -15.67 9.74
N LYS A 32 25.71 -15.62 11.07
CA LYS A 32 24.39 -15.41 11.68
C LYS A 32 23.80 -14.04 11.38
N THR A 33 24.62 -12.99 11.37
CA THR A 33 24.15 -11.64 11.03
C THR A 33 23.81 -11.53 9.55
N GLU A 34 24.62 -12.10 8.66
CA GLU A 34 24.35 -12.11 7.23
C GLU A 34 23.07 -12.88 6.91
N ALA A 35 22.87 -14.05 7.51
CA ALA A 35 21.63 -14.81 7.35
C ALA A 35 20.39 -13.99 7.76
N LYS A 36 20.46 -13.25 8.88
CA LYS A 36 19.37 -12.35 9.31
C LYS A 36 19.16 -11.21 8.32
N LEU A 37 20.23 -10.57 7.88
CA LEU A 37 20.17 -9.45 6.93
C LEU A 37 19.62 -9.89 5.57
N VAL A 38 19.92 -11.10 5.11
CA VAL A 38 19.36 -11.66 3.87
C VAL A 38 17.85 -11.85 4.00
N VAL A 39 17.38 -12.41 5.11
CA VAL A 39 15.94 -12.59 5.38
C VAL A 39 15.23 -11.23 5.49
N GLU A 40 15.83 -10.28 6.20
CA GLU A 40 15.29 -8.92 6.34
C GLU A 40 15.26 -8.19 5.00
N ARG A 41 16.31 -8.30 4.18
CA ARG A 41 16.34 -7.75 2.82
C ARG A 41 15.25 -8.37 1.95
N ALA A 42 15.07 -9.68 1.98
CA ALA A 42 14.02 -10.34 1.21
C ALA A 42 12.63 -9.85 1.63
N THR A 43 12.43 -9.66 2.93
CA THR A 43 11.18 -9.09 3.48
C THR A 43 10.98 -7.65 3.02
N ASN A 44 12.01 -6.82 3.10
CA ASN A 44 11.94 -5.41 2.66
C ASN A 44 11.68 -5.28 1.16
N VAL A 45 12.23 -6.15 0.32
CA VAL A 45 11.93 -6.20 -1.12
C VAL A 45 10.46 -6.57 -1.35
N SER A 46 9.96 -7.58 -0.64
CA SER A 46 8.56 -7.98 -0.72
C SER A 46 7.62 -6.84 -0.32
N LEU A 47 7.90 -6.18 0.81
CA LEU A 47 7.12 -5.01 1.26
C LEU A 47 7.23 -3.84 0.27
N GLY A 48 8.40 -3.59 -0.30
CA GLY A 48 8.60 -2.58 -1.34
C GLY A 48 7.71 -2.81 -2.56
N ASN A 49 7.68 -4.04 -3.07
CA ASN A 49 6.83 -4.39 -4.21
C ASN A 49 5.35 -4.19 -3.91
N ILE A 50 4.90 -4.53 -2.69
CA ILE A 50 3.50 -4.32 -2.26
C ILE A 50 3.17 -2.81 -2.22
N ILE A 51 4.10 -1.99 -1.74
CA ILE A 51 3.91 -0.53 -1.70
C ILE A 51 3.81 0.02 -3.13
N ASP A 52 4.67 -0.42 -4.04
CA ASP A 52 4.65 0.00 -5.43
C ASP A 52 3.30 -0.36 -6.11
N ASP A 53 2.80 -1.58 -5.89
CA ASP A 53 1.50 -2.01 -6.40
C ASP A 53 0.33 -1.16 -5.85
N ILE A 54 0.34 -0.89 -4.53
CA ILE A 54 -0.68 -0.04 -3.90
C ILE A 54 -0.63 1.38 -4.47
N GLN A 55 0.57 1.93 -4.68
CA GLN A 55 0.73 3.28 -5.20
C GLN A 55 0.19 3.40 -6.63
N VAL A 56 0.43 2.40 -7.49
CA VAL A 56 -0.14 2.35 -8.84
C VAL A 56 -1.67 2.25 -8.79
N ASN A 57 -2.22 1.42 -7.90
CA ASN A 57 -3.66 1.28 -7.74
C ASN A 57 -4.32 2.57 -7.23
N ASP A 58 -3.73 3.23 -6.24
CA ASP A 58 -4.20 4.51 -5.72
C ASP A 58 -4.19 5.60 -6.81
N ALA A 59 -3.15 5.64 -7.64
CA ALA A 59 -3.11 6.55 -8.78
C ALA A 59 -4.23 6.25 -9.78
N ALA A 60 -4.45 4.97 -10.15
CA ALA A 60 -5.53 4.57 -11.03
C ALA A 60 -6.92 4.91 -10.45
N ASN A 61 -7.10 4.67 -9.15
CA ASN A 61 -8.35 4.96 -8.44
C ASN A 61 -8.65 6.46 -8.42
N ARG A 62 -7.66 7.32 -8.13
CA ARG A 62 -7.83 8.78 -8.21
C ARG A 62 -8.27 9.23 -9.60
N VAL A 63 -7.70 8.66 -10.65
CA VAL A 63 -8.11 8.97 -12.03
C VAL A 63 -9.54 8.48 -12.30
N ALA A 64 -9.91 7.29 -11.84
CA ALA A 64 -11.27 6.77 -11.97
C ALA A 64 -12.29 7.65 -11.23
N THR A 65 -12.00 8.04 -9.99
CA THR A 65 -12.83 8.95 -9.20
C THR A 65 -12.97 10.31 -9.89
N ALA A 66 -11.88 10.86 -10.44
CA ALA A 66 -11.94 12.12 -11.18
C ALA A 66 -12.87 12.03 -12.41
N ARG A 67 -12.80 10.93 -13.17
CA ARG A 67 -13.70 10.68 -14.31
C ARG A 67 -15.15 10.51 -13.87
N GLN A 68 -15.40 9.80 -12.78
CA GLN A 68 -16.74 9.64 -12.24
C GLN A 68 -17.33 10.99 -11.82
N LEU A 69 -16.56 11.81 -11.11
CA LEU A 69 -17.01 13.12 -10.65
C LEU A 69 -17.32 14.06 -11.82
N ASP A 70 -16.53 14.02 -12.89
CA ASP A 70 -16.80 14.79 -14.10
C ASP A 70 -18.10 14.34 -14.80
N ASN A 71 -18.29 13.03 -14.92
CA ASN A 71 -19.53 12.46 -15.47
C ASN A 71 -20.75 12.84 -14.64
N GLU A 72 -20.68 12.76 -13.32
CA GLU A 72 -21.78 13.16 -12.43
C GLU A 72 -22.10 14.64 -12.55
N ARG A 73 -21.09 15.52 -12.65
CA ARG A 73 -21.29 16.96 -12.88
C ARG A 73 -21.98 17.21 -14.22
N LYS A 74 -21.54 16.55 -15.29
CA LYS A 74 -22.16 16.67 -16.62
C LYS A 74 -23.62 16.21 -16.59
N LEU A 75 -23.89 15.08 -15.95
CA LEU A 75 -25.24 14.51 -15.87
C LEU A 75 -26.18 15.42 -15.05
N ARG A 76 -25.68 16.01 -13.96
CA ARG A 76 -26.45 16.99 -13.17
C ARG A 76 -26.78 18.23 -13.99
N ASN A 77 -25.80 18.81 -14.68
CA ASN A 77 -26.03 19.99 -15.53
C ASN A 77 -27.04 19.69 -16.65
N GLU A 78 -26.90 18.54 -17.32
CA GLU A 78 -27.83 18.15 -18.39
C GLU A 78 -29.26 17.92 -17.85
N SER A 79 -29.37 17.28 -16.69
CA SER A 79 -30.66 17.08 -16.00
C SER A 79 -31.31 18.41 -15.62
N GLU A 80 -30.55 19.34 -15.05
CA GLU A 80 -31.03 20.67 -14.69
C GLU A 80 -31.48 21.47 -15.92
N ASP A 81 -30.75 21.40 -17.03
CA ASP A 81 -31.13 22.07 -18.29
C ASP A 81 -32.39 21.47 -18.92
N ARG A 82 -32.55 20.15 -18.84
CA ARG A 82 -33.78 19.47 -19.29
C ARG A 82 -34.96 19.86 -18.40
N LEU A 83 -34.76 19.91 -17.08
CA LEU A 83 -35.79 20.33 -16.13
C LEU A 83 -36.23 21.78 -16.38
N LYS A 84 -35.28 22.71 -16.59
CA LYS A 84 -35.60 24.10 -16.95
C LYS A 84 -36.42 24.19 -18.23
N ARG A 85 -36.03 23.45 -19.28
CA ARG A 85 -36.77 23.39 -20.54
C ARG A 85 -38.18 22.82 -20.36
N PHE A 86 -38.32 21.77 -19.55
CA PHE A 86 -39.61 21.20 -19.22
C PHE A 86 -40.51 22.23 -18.51
N LEU A 87 -40.02 22.87 -17.45
CA LEU A 87 -40.77 23.88 -16.70
C LEU A 87 -41.14 25.10 -17.55
N ALA A 88 -40.26 25.52 -18.47
CA ALA A 88 -40.56 26.60 -19.40
C ALA A 88 -41.66 26.21 -20.41
N ALA A 89 -41.66 24.97 -20.91
CA ALA A 89 -42.67 24.48 -21.83
C ALA A 89 -44.01 24.19 -21.14
N SER A 90 -44.00 23.87 -19.84
CA SER A 90 -45.19 23.58 -19.05
C SER A 90 -45.72 24.77 -18.24
N SER A 91 -45.21 25.99 -18.47
CA SER A 91 -45.52 27.18 -17.66
C SER A 91 -47.02 27.52 -17.56
N ASP A 92 -47.79 27.18 -18.60
CA ASP A 92 -49.24 27.44 -18.66
C ASP A 92 -50.09 26.23 -18.22
N ASP A 93 -49.47 25.06 -18.00
CA ASP A 93 -50.14 23.84 -17.56
C ASP A 93 -50.02 23.67 -16.05
N LYS A 94 -51.10 24.06 -15.34
CA LYS A 94 -51.19 23.94 -13.87
C LYS A 94 -51.03 22.52 -13.36
N CYS A 95 -51.42 21.50 -14.14
CA CYS A 95 -51.26 20.10 -13.74
C CYS A 95 -49.80 19.64 -13.83
N ALA A 96 -49.03 20.15 -14.80
CA ALA A 96 -47.64 19.74 -15.03
C ALA A 96 -46.64 20.39 -14.04
N ILE A 97 -46.97 21.56 -13.47
CA ILE A 97 -46.11 22.26 -12.50
C ILE A 97 -46.37 21.76 -11.07
N GLN A 98 -47.56 21.21 -10.81
CA GLN A 98 -47.94 20.77 -9.47
C GLN A 98 -47.23 19.46 -9.11
N ARG A 99 -46.65 19.41 -7.90
CA ARG A 99 -45.99 18.20 -7.40
C ARG A 99 -46.99 17.05 -7.40
N MET A 100 -46.64 15.96 -8.07
CA MET A 100 -47.48 14.76 -8.13
C MET A 100 -47.77 14.28 -6.70
N PRO A 101 -49.04 14.02 -6.33
CA PRO A 101 -49.39 13.61 -4.98
C PRO A 101 -48.64 12.34 -4.54
N ASP A 102 -48.11 12.30 -3.32
CA ASP A 102 -47.34 11.16 -2.82
C ASP A 102 -48.12 9.83 -2.90
N ALA A 103 -49.44 9.88 -2.73
CA ALA A 103 -50.33 8.72 -2.89
C ALA A 103 -50.25 8.10 -4.29
N SER A 104 -50.11 8.91 -5.35
CA SER A 104 -49.96 8.43 -6.72
C SER A 104 -48.55 7.94 -7.05
N ILE A 105 -47.52 8.45 -6.36
CA ILE A 105 -46.15 7.93 -6.48
C ILE A 105 -46.05 6.54 -5.86
N ASN A 106 -46.74 6.30 -4.75
CA ASN A 106 -46.73 5.00 -4.08
C ASN A 106 -47.33 3.88 -4.96
N ILE A 107 -48.37 4.19 -5.74
CA ILE A 107 -49.01 3.25 -6.69
C ILE A 107 -48.06 2.87 -7.85
N MET A 108 -47.15 3.75 -8.28
CA MET A 108 -46.21 3.47 -9.38
C MET A 108 -44.94 2.73 -8.92
N ARG A 109 -44.73 2.61 -7.60
CA ARG A 109 -43.56 1.94 -7.01
C ARG A 109 -43.83 0.47 -6.65
N GLU A 110 -45.10 0.06 -6.71
CA GLU A 110 -45.60 -1.32 -6.58
C GLU A 110 -45.64 -2.02 -7.94
#